data_AF-A0A5S4GP73-F1
#
_entry.id   AF-A0A5S4GP73-F1
#
_cell.length_a   1.000
_cell.length_b   1.000
_cell.length_c   1.000
_cell.angle_alpha   90.00
_cell.angle_beta   90.00
_cell.angle_gamma   90.00
#
_symmetry.space_group_name_H-M   'P 1'
#
loop_
_entity.id
_entity.type
_entity.pdbx_description
1 polymer ?
#
loop_
_entity_poly.entity_id
_entity_poly.type
_entity_poly.pdbx_seq_one_letter_code
_entity_poly.pdbx_strand_id
1 'polypeptide(L)'
;MPTGKVKWYDSDKGFGFLTRDDGGEVFVHSSALPGGVTTLRPGQRIEFGVVEGRRGQQALQVRVLESLPSVEKTIAKQRRKKPDEMVVITEDLIKLLDGISNTYRRGKHPSPAEAKKIATVLRAVADDLSP
;
A
#
# COMPACT_ATOMS: atom_id res chain seq x y z
N MET A 1 -18.95 -16.50 3.55
CA MET A 1 -19.64 -15.21 3.81
C MET A 1 -19.59 -14.38 2.53
N PRO A 2 -20.64 -13.61 2.19
CA PRO A 2 -20.61 -12.77 0.99
C PRO A 2 -19.58 -11.64 1.10
N THR A 3 -19.08 -11.22 -0.06
CA THR A 3 -18.10 -10.14 -0.19
C THR A 3 -18.66 -9.00 -1.04
N GLY A 4 -18.07 -7.83 -0.86
CA GLY A 4 -18.47 -6.64 -1.61
C GLY A 4 -17.50 -5.49 -1.45
N LYS A 5 -17.95 -4.32 -1.90
CA LYS A 5 -17.21 -3.06 -1.83
C LYS A 5 -18.06 -1.99 -1.17
N VAL A 6 -17.43 -1.08 -0.45
CA VAL A 6 -18.11 0.09 0.11
C VAL A 6 -18.52 1.02 -1.02
N LYS A 7 -19.82 1.27 -1.20
CA LYS A 7 -20.30 2.25 -2.16
C LYS A 7 -20.07 3.66 -1.62
N TRP A 8 -20.49 3.88 -0.38
CA TRP A 8 -20.24 5.10 0.38
C TRP A 8 -20.48 4.83 1.87
N TYR A 9 -19.89 5.66 2.72
CA TYR A 9 -20.10 5.62 4.17
C TYR A 9 -19.93 7.01 4.74
N ASP A 10 -20.85 7.41 5.62
CA ASP A 10 -20.82 8.67 6.35
C ASP A 10 -20.39 8.35 7.79
N SER A 11 -19.16 8.74 8.14
CA SER A 11 -18.60 8.49 9.47
C SER A 11 -19.24 9.33 10.56
N ASP A 12 -19.76 10.51 10.21
CA ASP A 12 -20.38 11.42 11.17
C ASP A 12 -21.76 10.88 11.57
N LYS A 13 -22.49 10.29 10.61
CA LYS A 13 -23.77 9.64 10.86
C LYS A 13 -23.67 8.16 11.23
N GLY A 14 -22.50 7.53 11.01
CA GLY A 14 -22.23 6.15 11.37
C GLY A 14 -22.95 5.11 10.51
N PHE A 15 -23.27 5.40 9.25
CA PHE A 15 -23.91 4.45 8.35
C PHE A 15 -23.51 4.65 6.88
N GLY A 16 -23.77 3.63 6.06
CA GLY A 16 -23.49 3.67 4.64
C GLY A 16 -24.11 2.51 3.87
N PHE A 17 -23.64 2.32 2.63
CA PHE A 17 -24.06 1.22 1.77
C PHE A 17 -22.88 0.52 1.14
N LEU A 18 -23.06 -0.78 0.95
CA LEU A 18 -22.11 -1.71 0.36
C LEU A 18 -22.73 -2.27 -0.91
N THR A 19 -21.93 -2.38 -1.97
CA THR A 19 -22.30 -3.11 -3.19
C THR A 19 -21.80 -4.54 -3.04
N ARG A 20 -22.69 -5.53 -3.16
CA ARG A 20 -22.30 -6.94 -3.15
C ARG A 20 -21.70 -7.34 -4.50
N ASP A 21 -20.80 -8.32 -4.49
CA ASP A 21 -20.21 -8.83 -5.73
C ASP A 21 -21.23 -9.57 -6.62
N ASP A 22 -22.25 -10.18 -6.03
CA ASP A 22 -23.37 -10.84 -6.71
C ASP A 22 -24.50 -9.86 -7.11
N GLY A 23 -24.30 -8.56 -6.86
CA GLY A 23 -25.25 -7.50 -7.19
C GLY A 23 -26.18 -7.13 -6.03
N GLY A 24 -26.76 -5.93 -6.13
CA GLY A 24 -27.58 -5.34 -5.07
C GLY A 24 -26.79 -4.57 -4.02
N GLU A 25 -27.53 -3.89 -3.14
CA GLU A 25 -26.99 -3.01 -2.12
C GLU A 25 -27.36 -3.50 -0.72
N VAL A 26 -26.41 -3.38 0.20
CA VAL A 26 -26.56 -3.79 1.59
C VAL A 26 -26.26 -2.61 2.49
N PHE A 27 -27.19 -2.33 3.39
CA PHE A 27 -27.04 -1.28 4.40
C PHE A 27 -25.99 -1.69 5.44
N VAL A 28 -25.09 -0.78 5.81
CA VAL A 28 -24.11 -1.00 6.88
C VAL A 28 -24.24 0.08 7.95
N HIS A 29 -24.24 -0.35 9.20
CA HIS A 29 -24.22 0.53 10.37
C HIS A 29 -22.88 0.39 11.10
N SER A 30 -22.46 1.44 11.81
CA SER A 30 -21.23 1.48 12.60
C SER A 30 -21.12 0.32 13.60
N SER A 31 -22.25 -0.14 14.15
CA SER A 31 -22.30 -1.30 15.07
C SER A 31 -21.92 -2.64 14.43
N ALA A 32 -21.95 -2.73 13.10
CA ALA A 32 -21.54 -3.94 12.38
C ALA A 32 -20.03 -3.94 12.05
N LEU A 33 -19.34 -2.81 12.29
CA LEU A 33 -17.92 -2.67 12.04
C LEU A 33 -17.10 -3.40 13.12
N PRO A 34 -15.89 -3.89 12.76
CA PRO A 34 -15.02 -4.52 13.73
C PRO A 34 -14.49 -3.48 14.74
N GLY A 35 -14.17 -3.93 15.94
CA GLY A 35 -13.66 -3.06 17.02
C GLY A 35 -12.44 -2.25 16.57
N GLY A 36 -12.50 -0.93 16.76
CA GLY A 36 -11.44 0.01 16.35
C GLY A 36 -11.61 0.61 14.96
N VAL A 37 -12.58 0.15 14.14
CA VAL A 37 -12.90 0.76 12.84
C VAL A 37 -14.12 1.66 12.97
N THR A 38 -13.93 2.96 12.77
CA THR A 38 -14.99 3.97 12.83
C THR A 38 -15.44 4.47 11.46
N THR A 39 -14.67 4.17 10.42
CA THR A 39 -14.91 4.66 9.06
C THR A 39 -14.62 3.59 8.00
N LEU A 40 -15.33 3.69 6.88
CA LEU A 40 -15.16 2.89 5.69
C LEU A 40 -14.89 3.80 4.49
N ARG A 41 -13.92 3.44 3.65
CA ARG A 41 -13.60 4.21 2.43
C ARG A 41 -14.37 3.67 1.24
N PRO A 42 -14.92 4.52 0.34
CA PRO A 42 -15.48 4.08 -0.92
C PRO A 42 -14.50 3.19 -1.71
N GLY A 43 -15.00 2.10 -2.27
CA GLY A 43 -14.22 1.09 -3.00
C GLY A 43 -13.48 0.08 -2.12
N GLN A 44 -13.46 0.25 -0.80
CA GLN A 44 -12.81 -0.69 0.12
C GLN A 44 -13.47 -2.06 0.08
N ARG A 45 -12.66 -3.12 -0.01
CA ARG A 45 -13.15 -4.50 -0.09
C ARG A 45 -13.39 -5.07 1.30
N ILE A 46 -14.56 -5.69 1.46
CA ILE A 46 -15.04 -6.16 2.75
C ILE A 46 -15.77 -7.50 2.59
N GLU A 47 -15.76 -8.28 3.65
CA GLU A 47 -16.60 -9.45 3.89
C GLU A 47 -17.65 -9.08 4.92
N PHE A 48 -18.86 -9.58 4.77
CA PHE A 48 -19.92 -9.33 5.72
C PHE A 48 -20.93 -10.47 5.67
N GLY A 49 -21.64 -10.72 6.77
CA GLY A 49 -22.90 -11.45 6.75
C GLY A 49 -24.02 -10.56 6.25
N VAL A 50 -25.03 -11.12 5.59
CA VAL A 50 -26.24 -10.40 5.19
C VAL A 50 -27.43 -10.96 5.96
N VAL A 51 -28.23 -10.07 6.54
CA VAL A 51 -29.50 -10.39 7.18
C VAL A 51 -30.62 -9.53 6.59
N GLU A 52 -31.83 -10.06 6.54
CA GLU A 52 -33.01 -9.30 6.15
C GLU A 52 -33.50 -8.45 7.33
N GLY A 53 -33.36 -7.13 7.21
CA GLY A 53 -33.78 -6.16 8.23
C GLY A 53 -35.04 -5.41 7.84
N ARG A 54 -35.57 -4.61 8.76
CA ARG A 54 -36.77 -3.78 8.55
C ARG A 54 -36.64 -2.76 7.40
N ARG A 55 -35.41 -2.48 6.95
CA ARG A 55 -35.08 -1.51 5.88
C ARG A 55 -34.41 -2.19 4.67
N GLY A 56 -34.59 -3.50 4.52
CA GLY A 56 -33.94 -4.30 3.49
C GLY A 56 -32.69 -5.02 4.01
N GLN A 57 -31.84 -5.48 3.10
CA GLN A 57 -30.65 -6.26 3.44
C GLN A 57 -29.65 -5.42 4.25
N GLN A 58 -29.22 -5.95 5.40
CA GLN A 58 -28.28 -5.31 6.31
C GLN A 58 -27.04 -6.17 6.51
N ALA A 59 -25.88 -5.52 6.57
CA ALA A 59 -24.60 -6.14 6.84
C ALA A 59 -24.42 -6.37 8.34
N LEU A 60 -23.90 -7.55 8.69
CA LEU A 60 -23.46 -7.92 10.03
C LEU A 60 -22.03 -8.47 9.97
N GLN A 61 -21.31 -8.39 11.09
CA GLN A 61 -19.96 -8.96 11.22
C GLN A 61 -19.04 -8.52 10.07
N VAL A 62 -18.98 -7.21 9.80
CA VAL A 62 -18.15 -6.68 8.73
C VAL A 62 -16.69 -6.96 9.06
N ARG A 63 -15.97 -7.54 8.11
CA ARG A 63 -14.53 -7.71 8.14
C ARG A 63 -13.93 -7.00 6.93
N VAL A 64 -12.94 -6.15 7.19
CA VAL A 64 -12.18 -5.52 6.11
C VAL A 64 -11.24 -6.57 5.53
N LEU A 65 -11.41 -6.91 4.24
CA LEU A 65 -10.70 -8.04 3.63
C LEU A 65 -9.31 -7.69 3.09
N GLU A 66 -9.06 -6.44 2.73
CA GLU A 66 -7.73 -5.84 2.61
C GLU A 66 -7.86 -4.44 2.02
N SER A 67 -7.01 -3.55 2.49
CA SER A 67 -6.66 -2.29 1.85
C SER A 67 -6.18 -2.58 0.43
N LEU A 68 -6.72 -1.83 -0.55
CA LEU A 68 -6.09 -1.68 -1.86
C LEU A 68 -4.57 -1.53 -1.67
N PRO A 69 -3.73 -2.10 -2.55
CA PRO A 69 -2.29 -1.84 -2.48
C PRO A 69 -2.11 -0.35 -2.31
N SER A 70 -1.53 0.00 -1.17
CA SER A 70 -1.66 1.30 -0.53
C SER A 70 -1.43 2.44 -1.52
N VAL A 71 -1.89 3.63 -1.15
CA VAL A 71 -1.39 4.89 -1.73
C VAL A 71 0.15 4.87 -1.90
N GLU A 72 0.88 4.08 -1.11
CA GLU A 72 2.30 3.73 -1.31
C GLU A 72 2.65 3.12 -2.68
N LYS A 73 1.90 2.16 -3.25
CA LYS A 73 2.18 1.63 -4.60
C LYS A 73 1.88 2.66 -5.70
N THR A 74 0.87 3.51 -5.49
CA THR A 74 0.56 4.60 -6.43
C THR A 74 1.57 5.74 -6.33
N ILE A 75 2.00 6.11 -5.12
CA ILE A 75 3.07 7.09 -4.87
C ILE A 75 4.42 6.52 -5.36
N ALA A 76 4.74 5.26 -5.09
CA ALA A 76 5.95 4.61 -5.58
C ALA A 76 5.98 4.64 -7.11
N LYS A 77 4.88 4.27 -7.77
CA LYS A 77 4.76 4.37 -9.23
C LYS A 77 4.83 5.80 -9.77
N GLN A 78 4.41 6.81 -8.99
CA GLN A 78 4.55 8.24 -9.33
C GLN A 78 5.95 8.81 -9.03
N ARG A 79 6.72 8.18 -8.14
CA ARG A 79 8.09 8.56 -7.77
C ARG A 79 9.17 7.83 -8.56
N ARG A 80 8.80 6.78 -9.32
CA ARG A 80 9.73 6.08 -10.20
C ARG A 80 10.31 7.05 -11.22
N LYS A 81 11.64 7.17 -11.19
CA LYS A 81 12.41 7.91 -12.19
C LYS A 81 12.21 7.29 -13.57
N LYS A 82 12.34 8.11 -14.62
CA LYS A 82 12.23 7.63 -15.99
C LYS A 82 13.36 6.64 -16.31
N PRO A 83 13.18 5.69 -17.24
CA PRO A 83 14.23 4.75 -17.62
C PRO A 83 15.55 5.45 -17.98
N ASP A 84 15.51 6.56 -18.73
CA ASP A 84 16.70 7.32 -19.11
C ASP A 84 17.46 7.87 -17.89
N GLU A 85 16.75 8.31 -16.85
CA GLU A 85 17.36 8.77 -15.59
C GLU A 85 17.93 7.58 -14.80
N MET A 86 17.25 6.43 -14.82
CA MET A 86 17.72 5.21 -14.18
C MET A 86 18.99 4.67 -14.82
N VAL A 87 19.17 4.83 -16.14
CA VAL A 87 20.41 4.46 -16.84
C VAL A 87 21.59 5.25 -16.27
N VAL A 88 21.47 6.58 -16.19
CA VAL A 88 22.54 7.44 -15.63
C VAL A 88 22.88 7.06 -14.19
N ILE A 89 21.85 6.86 -13.35
CA ILE A 89 22.03 6.48 -11.94
C ILE A 89 22.72 5.12 -11.82
N THR A 90 22.36 4.17 -12.68
CA THR A 90 22.96 2.82 -12.69
C THR A 90 24.41 2.87 -13.11
N GLU A 91 24.76 3.66 -14.14
CA GLU A 91 26.15 3.85 -14.56
C GLU A 91 27.02 4.45 -13.45
N ASP A 92 26.51 5.44 -12.74
CA ASP A 92 27.23 6.04 -11.62
C ASP A 92 27.34 5.09 -10.43
N LEU A 93 26.32 4.25 -10.18
CA LEU A 93 26.40 3.19 -9.18
C LEU A 93 27.48 2.15 -9.53
N ILE A 94 27.59 1.75 -10.79
CA ILE A 94 28.65 0.83 -11.25
C ILE A 94 30.03 1.43 -10.97
N LYS A 95 30.27 2.68 -11.35
CA LYS A 95 31.54 3.37 -11.08
C LYS A 95 31.85 3.45 -9.58
N LEU A 96 30.85 3.72 -8.76
CA LEU A 96 31.00 3.74 -7.30
C LEU A 96 31.39 2.35 -6.77
N LEU A 97 30.71 1.29 -7.21
CA LEU A 97 30.99 -0.09 -6.82
C LEU A 97 32.36 -0.55 -7.28
N ASP A 98 32.82 -0.14 -8.46
CA ASP A 98 34.18 -0.40 -8.94
C ASP A 98 35.24 0.25 -8.05
N GLY A 99 35.00 1.49 -7.60
CA GLY A 99 35.88 2.16 -6.63
C GLY A 99 35.99 1.39 -5.31
N ILE A 100 34.88 0.83 -4.82
CA ILE A 100 34.85 0.02 -3.61
C ILE A 100 35.56 -1.32 -3.83
N SER A 101 35.30 -1.98 -4.95
CA SER A 101 35.96 -3.23 -5.36
C SER A 101 37.47 -3.04 -5.38
N ASN A 102 37.96 -1.94 -5.94
CA ASN A 102 39.37 -1.59 -5.96
C ASN A 102 39.95 -1.36 -4.55
N THR A 103 39.17 -0.81 -3.63
CA THR A 103 39.59 -0.63 -2.22
C THR A 103 39.79 -1.98 -1.54
N TYR A 104 38.85 -2.91 -1.73
CA TYR A 104 38.97 -4.27 -1.21
C TYR A 104 40.10 -5.06 -1.86
N ARG A 105 40.32 -4.92 -3.18
CA ARG A 105 41.44 -5.55 -3.88
C ARG A 105 42.80 -5.12 -3.34
N ARG A 106 42.90 -3.92 -2.76
CA ARG A 106 44.10 -3.43 -2.06
C ARG A 106 44.20 -3.90 -0.61
N GLY A 107 43.33 -4.80 -0.16
CA GLY A 107 43.29 -5.31 1.21
C GLY A 107 42.80 -4.29 2.24
N LYS A 108 42.11 -3.23 1.80
CA LYS A 108 41.61 -2.16 2.68
C LYS A 108 40.08 -2.18 2.71
N HIS A 109 39.52 -1.72 3.82
CA HIS A 109 38.11 -1.38 3.91
C HIS A 109 37.92 0.13 3.65
N PRO A 110 36.78 0.54 3.05
CA PRO A 110 36.39 1.95 3.03
C PRO A 110 36.34 2.52 4.46
N SER A 111 36.62 3.81 4.61
CA SER A 111 36.45 4.47 5.90
C SER A 111 34.97 4.41 6.35
N PRO A 112 34.67 4.53 7.65
CA PRO A 112 33.29 4.52 8.13
C PRO A 112 32.40 5.59 7.48
N ALA A 113 32.97 6.77 7.17
CA ALA A 113 32.26 7.85 6.50
C ALA A 113 31.95 7.50 5.03
N GLU A 114 32.90 6.91 4.31
CA GLU A 114 32.69 6.44 2.94
C GLU A 114 31.68 5.30 2.90
N ALA A 115 31.81 4.30 3.77
CA ALA A 115 30.88 3.18 3.88
C ALA A 115 29.44 3.66 4.13
N LYS A 116 29.25 4.66 4.99
CA LYS A 116 27.93 5.26 5.24
C LYS A 116 27.36 5.93 3.99
N LYS A 117 28.18 6.71 3.27
CA LYS A 117 27.75 7.36 2.01
C LYS A 117 27.35 6.34 0.96
N ILE A 118 28.16 5.31 0.77
CA ILE A 118 27.90 4.19 -0.15
C ILE A 118 26.57 3.51 0.20
N ALA A 119 26.37 3.16 1.48
CA ALA A 119 25.15 2.53 1.94
C ALA A 119 23.92 3.41 1.72
N THR A 120 24.06 4.73 1.87
CA THR A 120 22.97 5.68 1.56
C THR A 120 22.62 5.65 0.07
N VAL A 121 23.62 5.71 -0.82
CA VAL A 121 23.38 5.65 -2.28
C VAL A 121 22.73 4.34 -2.68
N LEU A 122 23.23 3.21 -2.18
CA LEU A 122 22.66 1.88 -2.45
C LEU A 122 21.20 1.76 -2.01
N ARG A 123 20.84 2.30 -0.84
CA ARG A 123 19.45 2.33 -0.38
C ARG A 123 18.58 3.20 -1.29
N ALA A 124 19.04 4.39 -1.65
CA ALA A 124 18.29 5.26 -2.55
C ALA A 124 18.01 4.61 -3.91
N VAL A 125 19.00 3.91 -4.49
CA VAL A 125 18.79 3.17 -5.75
C VAL A 125 17.87 1.96 -5.54
N ALA A 126 17.98 1.25 -4.41
CA ALA A 126 17.07 0.16 -4.09
C ALA A 126 15.61 0.63 -3.94
N ASP A 127 15.40 1.81 -3.35
CA ASP A 127 14.08 2.43 -3.24
C ASP A 127 13.50 2.78 -4.62
N ASP A 128 14.33 3.24 -5.56
CA ASP A 128 13.91 3.53 -6.94
C ASP A 128 13.58 2.26 -7.76
N LEU A 129 14.23 1.12 -7.46
CA LEU A 129 14.02 -0.16 -8.12
C LEU A 129 12.84 -0.96 -7.54
N SER A 130 12.43 -0.65 -6.30
CA SER A 130 11.38 -1.38 -5.59
C SER A 130 9.98 -0.92 -6.03
N PRO A 131 9.04 -1.85 -6.29
CA PRO A 131 7.77 -1.52 -6.92
C PRO A 131 6.71 -0.90 -6.00
#